data_AF-A0A0R1VSN6-F1
#
_entry.id   AF-A0A0R1VSN6-F1
#
_cell.length_a   1.000
_cell.length_b   1.000
_cell.length_c   1.000
_cell.angle_alpha   90.00
_cell.angle_beta   90.00
_cell.angle_gamma   90.00
#
_symmetry.space_group_name_H-M   'P 1'
#
loop_
_entity.id
_entity.type
_entity.pdbx_description
1 polymer ?
#
loop_
_entity_poly.entity_id
_entity_poly.type
_entity_poly.pdbx_seq_one_letter_code
_entity_poly.pdbx_strand_id
1 'polypeptide(L)'
;MLHFNFKSGTYLILKISVDSNKPSFFNKTISYVLVILILFDLVPNFSQMFLWRAGSENYLWTIVIDLIFIYLYESDKQYTNRFLNILHFIFMIVLGFVMGGTNENTVGGIIIIVTFIHFAKKIRGYKYFAVVASFFGYALLLLSPGDSRRGMLSNPGFYKLSPFRKLILNIPQINEHVVSNMSYLIIIFLVLLAFSVFTRINKNKLVDAIVWLLSGLCVWYVLAFSPGSPQEEQTYFGGFIIITISVVKLFSLLLQNSVIGKQLCISILFVLLFFTCVNLSNGVIDAYRTNQSINSRNSYILEQKKEGKTNIKVNKLSYSGHTKYSLLFVQFDLTKDPSYWVNKATAHRFGVNSVYVDEK
;
A
#
# COMPACT_ATOMS: atom_id res chain seq x y z
N MET A 1 13.96 -9.87 2.38
CA MET A 1 13.10 -8.88 3.05
C MET A 1 11.79 -8.63 2.30
N LEU A 2 11.82 -8.08 1.08
CA LEU A 2 10.60 -7.74 0.30
C LEU A 2 9.62 -8.93 0.14
N HIS A 3 10.13 -10.12 -0.18
CA HIS A 3 9.32 -11.35 -0.29
C HIS A 3 8.58 -11.74 1.00
N PHE A 4 9.22 -11.51 2.15
CA PHE A 4 8.64 -11.84 3.46
C PHE A 4 7.46 -10.93 3.77
N ASN A 5 7.58 -9.63 3.48
CA ASN A 5 6.51 -8.67 3.74
C ASN A 5 5.35 -8.81 2.77
N PHE A 6 5.60 -9.12 1.51
CA PHE A 6 4.53 -9.44 0.56
C PHE A 6 3.68 -10.62 1.07
N LYS A 7 4.33 -11.73 1.43
CA LYS A 7 3.64 -12.92 1.97
C LYS A 7 2.93 -12.64 3.30
N SER A 8 3.56 -11.88 4.19
CA SER A 8 2.98 -11.53 5.48
C SER A 8 1.75 -10.63 5.30
N GLY A 9 1.84 -9.62 4.43
CA GLY A 9 0.74 -8.72 4.09
C GLY A 9 -0.44 -9.47 3.48
N THR A 10 -0.23 -10.31 2.47
CA THR A 10 -1.31 -11.10 1.84
C THR A 10 -1.97 -12.06 2.83
N TYR A 11 -1.19 -12.69 3.70
CA TYR A 11 -1.69 -13.55 4.76
C TYR A 11 -2.53 -12.79 5.79
N LEU A 12 -2.07 -11.60 6.21
CA LEU A 12 -2.80 -10.76 7.16
C LEU A 12 -4.11 -10.23 6.57
N ILE A 13 -4.09 -9.76 5.31
CA ILE A 13 -5.30 -9.37 4.56
C ILE A 13 -6.32 -10.52 4.61
N LEU A 14 -5.89 -11.75 4.28
CA LEU A 14 -6.77 -12.92 4.33
C LEU A 14 -7.32 -13.16 5.74
N LYS A 15 -6.46 -13.13 6.77
CA LYS A 15 -6.85 -13.40 8.16
C LYS A 15 -7.84 -12.39 8.74
N ILE A 16 -7.68 -11.11 8.38
CA ILE A 16 -8.58 -10.04 8.83
C ILE A 16 -9.90 -10.07 8.06
N SER A 17 -9.86 -10.48 6.79
CA SER A 17 -11.04 -10.45 5.92
C SER A 17 -11.97 -11.65 6.09
N VAL A 18 -11.39 -12.83 6.34
CA VAL A 18 -12.13 -14.09 6.35
C VAL A 18 -12.56 -14.43 7.78
N ASP A 19 -13.88 -14.40 8.01
CA ASP A 19 -14.50 -14.70 9.30
C ASP A 19 -14.03 -16.05 9.88
N SER A 20 -13.85 -16.07 11.20
CA SER A 20 -13.28 -17.17 11.98
C SER A 20 -14.22 -18.38 12.14
N ASN A 21 -15.48 -18.27 11.73
CA ASN A 21 -16.47 -19.35 11.69
C ASN A 21 -16.16 -20.39 10.58
N LYS A 22 -14.98 -21.00 10.70
CA LYS A 22 -14.39 -22.10 9.92
C LYS A 22 -14.85 -22.16 8.44
N PRO A 23 -14.44 -21.18 7.62
CA PRO A 23 -14.60 -21.32 6.18
C PRO A 23 -13.85 -22.58 5.71
N SER A 24 -14.45 -23.26 4.73
CA SER A 24 -13.84 -24.42 4.07
C SER A 24 -12.44 -24.06 3.56
N PHE A 25 -11.55 -25.05 3.47
CA PHE A 25 -10.22 -24.87 2.91
C PHE A 25 -10.30 -24.23 1.52
N PHE A 26 -11.25 -24.69 0.69
CA PHE A 26 -11.55 -24.12 -0.61
C PHE A 26 -11.83 -22.60 -0.54
N ASN A 27 -12.76 -22.16 0.32
CA ASN A 27 -13.11 -20.73 0.40
C ASN A 27 -11.92 -19.85 0.84
N LYS A 28 -11.06 -20.36 1.74
CA LYS A 28 -9.83 -19.66 2.14
C LYS A 28 -8.85 -19.54 0.99
N THR A 29 -8.61 -20.63 0.26
CA THR A 29 -7.70 -20.65 -0.90
C THR A 29 -8.20 -19.71 -1.99
N ILE A 30 -9.48 -19.77 -2.34
CA ILE A 30 -10.09 -18.90 -3.36
C ILE A 30 -10.04 -17.42 -2.95
N SER A 31 -10.28 -17.11 -1.67
CA SER A 31 -10.13 -15.73 -1.15
C SER A 31 -8.65 -15.27 -1.17
N TYR A 32 -7.70 -16.17 -0.91
CA TYR A 32 -6.27 -15.85 -1.00
C TYR A 32 -5.85 -15.59 -2.45
N VAL A 33 -6.32 -16.39 -3.39
CA VAL A 33 -6.10 -16.16 -4.84
C VAL A 33 -6.65 -14.79 -5.23
N LEU A 34 -7.85 -14.41 -4.77
CA LEU A 34 -8.38 -13.06 -5.02
C LEU A 34 -7.43 -11.95 -4.54
N VAL A 35 -6.89 -12.07 -3.32
CA VAL A 35 -5.93 -11.09 -2.78
C VAL A 35 -4.72 -10.97 -3.71
N ILE A 36 -4.16 -12.08 -4.17
CA ILE A 36 -3.01 -12.09 -5.08
C ILE A 36 -3.38 -11.41 -6.42
N LEU A 37 -4.51 -11.76 -7.01
CA LEU A 37 -4.94 -11.17 -8.29
C LEU A 37 -5.17 -9.66 -8.16
N ILE A 38 -5.85 -9.19 -7.10
CA ILE A 38 -6.04 -7.75 -6.85
C ILE A 38 -4.70 -7.03 -6.72
N LEU A 39 -3.74 -7.60 -5.97
CA LEU A 39 -2.44 -6.96 -5.77
C LEU A 39 -1.59 -6.89 -7.04
N PHE A 40 -1.61 -7.93 -7.87
CA PHE A 40 -0.86 -7.93 -9.12
C PHE A 40 -1.52 -7.10 -10.20
N ASP A 41 -2.86 -7.09 -10.28
CA ASP A 41 -3.59 -6.51 -11.40
C ASP A 41 -4.10 -5.10 -11.13
N LEU A 42 -4.50 -4.77 -9.90
CA LEU A 42 -5.22 -3.52 -9.60
C LEU A 42 -4.40 -2.50 -8.79
N VAL A 43 -3.25 -2.86 -8.23
CA VAL A 43 -2.33 -1.88 -7.63
C VAL A 43 -1.86 -0.90 -8.72
N PRO A 44 -1.87 0.42 -8.51
CA PRO A 44 -1.55 1.41 -9.57
C PRO A 44 -0.12 1.23 -10.07
N ASN A 45 0.82 1.16 -9.13
CA ASN A 45 2.25 1.16 -9.41
C ASN A 45 2.95 0.02 -8.67
N PHE A 46 2.93 -1.16 -9.27
CA PHE A 46 3.45 -2.37 -8.62
C PHE A 46 4.95 -2.22 -8.28
N SER A 47 5.75 -1.68 -9.20
CA SER A 47 7.19 -1.57 -9.01
C SER A 47 7.56 -0.62 -7.87
N GLN A 48 6.87 0.51 -7.74
CA GLN A 48 7.14 1.47 -6.66
C GLN A 48 6.80 0.90 -5.27
N MET A 49 5.82 -0.01 -5.15
CA MET A 49 5.39 -0.59 -3.86
C MET A 49 6.23 -1.81 -3.47
N PHE A 50 6.54 -2.66 -4.45
CA PHE A 50 7.06 -4.01 -4.18
C PHE A 50 8.51 -4.21 -4.61
N LEU A 51 9.00 -3.45 -5.60
CA LEU A 51 10.35 -3.63 -6.16
C LEU A 51 11.31 -2.51 -5.75
N TRP A 52 10.83 -1.27 -5.72
CA TRP A 52 11.62 -0.13 -5.25
C TRP A 52 11.74 -0.15 -3.73
N ARG A 53 12.96 -0.33 -3.24
CA ARG A 53 13.23 -0.53 -1.82
C ARG A 53 12.71 0.60 -0.93
N ALA A 54 13.00 1.85 -1.26
CA ALA A 54 12.61 3.00 -0.44
C ALA A 54 11.08 3.19 -0.42
N GLY A 55 10.40 3.00 -1.56
CA GLY A 55 8.94 3.00 -1.61
C GLY A 55 8.34 1.85 -0.80
N SER A 56 8.89 0.64 -0.93
CA SER A 56 8.42 -0.51 -0.16
C SER A 56 8.56 -0.30 1.35
N GLU A 57 9.69 0.25 1.81
CA GLU A 57 9.91 0.57 3.23
C GLU A 57 8.89 1.61 3.75
N ASN A 58 8.49 2.60 2.93
CA ASN A 58 7.54 3.64 3.32
C ASN A 58 6.06 3.21 3.26
N TYR A 59 5.70 2.23 2.42
CA TYR A 59 4.29 1.87 2.16
C TYR A 59 3.96 0.40 2.45
N LEU A 60 4.79 -0.55 2.02
CA LEU A 60 4.53 -1.98 2.23
C LEU A 60 4.86 -2.43 3.66
N TRP A 61 5.98 -1.99 4.20
CA TRP A 61 6.37 -2.36 5.56
C TRP A 61 5.45 -1.73 6.60
N THR A 62 5.13 -0.46 6.42
CA THR A 62 4.23 0.31 7.28
C THR A 62 2.84 -0.31 7.31
N ILE A 63 2.23 -0.61 6.16
CA ILE A 63 0.91 -1.27 6.16
C ILE A 63 0.96 -2.68 6.77
N VAL A 64 2.06 -3.42 6.65
CA VAL A 64 2.18 -4.73 7.33
C VAL A 64 2.15 -4.57 8.84
N ILE A 65 2.82 -3.55 9.39
CA ILE A 65 2.74 -3.21 10.83
C ILE A 65 1.30 -2.86 11.22
N ASP A 66 0.63 -2.03 10.43
CA ASP A 66 -0.76 -1.64 10.66
C ASP A 66 -1.70 -2.86 10.68
N LEU A 67 -1.52 -3.79 9.74
CA LEU A 67 -2.30 -5.03 9.67
C LEU A 67 -1.99 -5.99 10.83
N ILE A 68 -0.73 -6.09 11.27
CA ILE A 68 -0.37 -6.86 12.48
C ILE A 68 -1.12 -6.27 13.68
N PHE A 69 -1.11 -4.94 13.82
CA PHE A 69 -1.83 -4.26 14.90
C PHE A 69 -3.32 -4.57 14.85
N ILE A 70 -3.99 -4.39 13.70
CA ILE A 70 -5.42 -4.69 13.56
C ILE A 70 -5.73 -6.15 13.90
N TYR A 71 -4.96 -7.10 13.35
CA TYR A 71 -5.15 -8.53 13.58
C TYR A 71 -5.05 -8.89 15.06
N LEU A 72 -4.02 -8.38 15.76
CA LEU A 72 -3.85 -8.64 17.18
C LEU A 72 -4.88 -7.89 18.05
N TYR A 73 -5.27 -6.69 17.62
CA TYR A 73 -6.29 -5.89 18.27
C TYR A 73 -7.65 -6.59 18.25
N GLU A 74 -8.02 -7.21 17.13
CA GLU A 74 -9.24 -8.01 17.02
C GLU A 74 -9.14 -9.33 17.79
N SER A 75 -7.95 -9.93 17.92
CA SER A 75 -7.78 -11.22 18.60
C SER A 75 -7.99 -11.14 20.12
N ASP A 76 -8.95 -11.88 20.68
CA ASP A 76 -9.21 -11.88 22.13
C ASP A 76 -8.32 -12.87 22.90
N LYS A 77 -7.00 -12.72 22.80
CA LYS A 77 -6.06 -13.60 23.51
C LYS A 77 -6.07 -13.30 25.01
N GLN A 78 -6.34 -14.34 25.80
CA GLN A 78 -6.16 -14.35 27.25
C GLN A 78 -5.21 -15.47 27.62
N TYR A 79 -4.18 -15.13 28.39
CA TYR A 79 -3.29 -16.11 28.96
C TYR A 79 -3.79 -16.47 30.36
N THR A 80 -3.68 -17.74 30.73
CA THR A 80 -3.93 -18.20 32.11
C THR A 80 -2.95 -17.55 33.09
N ASN A 81 -1.73 -17.27 32.63
CA ASN A 81 -0.69 -16.62 33.41
C ASN A 81 -0.87 -15.08 33.43
N ARG A 82 -0.98 -14.49 34.63
CA ARG A 82 -1.13 -13.04 34.85
C ARG A 82 0.03 -12.22 34.29
N PHE A 83 1.27 -12.69 34.44
CA PHE A 83 2.45 -12.01 33.91
C PHE A 83 2.41 -11.91 32.39
N LEU A 84 1.98 -12.98 31.70
CA LEU A 84 1.80 -12.95 30.24
C LEU A 84 0.71 -11.96 29.80
N ASN A 85 -0.37 -11.80 30.56
CA ASN A 85 -1.38 -10.78 30.26
C ASN A 85 -0.83 -9.35 30.43
N ILE A 86 0.02 -9.10 31.43
CA ILE A 86 0.69 -7.80 31.62
C ILE A 86 1.66 -7.53 30.46
N LEU A 87 2.47 -8.53 30.07
CA LEU A 87 3.35 -8.39 28.90
C LEU A 87 2.57 -8.12 27.63
N HIS A 88 1.45 -8.83 27.42
CA HIS A 88 0.58 -8.60 26.26
C HIS A 88 -0.03 -7.19 26.27
N PHE A 89 -0.46 -6.70 27.44
CA PHE A 89 -0.96 -5.34 27.61
C PHE A 89 0.08 -4.29 27.21
N ILE A 90 1.30 -4.38 27.75
CA ILE A 90 2.41 -3.47 27.44
C ILE A 90 2.76 -3.56 25.94
N PHE A 91 2.83 -4.78 25.41
CA PHE A 91 3.09 -5.02 24.00
C PHE A 91 2.05 -4.35 23.09
N MET A 92 0.76 -4.44 23.42
CA MET A 92 -0.29 -3.79 22.64
C MET A 92 -0.19 -2.26 22.68
N ILE A 93 0.21 -1.66 23.81
CA ILE A 93 0.46 -0.21 23.91
C ILE A 93 1.63 0.20 23.02
N VAL A 94 2.77 -0.50 23.13
CA VAL A 94 3.96 -0.21 22.32
C VAL A 94 3.64 -0.38 20.82
N LEU A 95 2.94 -1.45 20.46
CA LEU A 95 2.53 -1.70 19.09
C LEU A 95 1.56 -0.63 18.57
N GLY A 96 0.63 -0.17 19.41
CA GLY A 96 -0.26 0.94 19.07
C GLY A 96 0.50 2.24 18.79
N PHE A 97 1.47 2.58 19.64
CA PHE A 97 2.35 3.72 19.43
C PHE A 97 3.16 3.61 18.13
N VAL A 98 3.79 2.46 17.89
CA VAL A 98 4.57 2.19 16.67
C VAL A 98 3.68 2.27 15.42
N MET A 99 2.49 1.67 15.45
CA MET A 99 1.49 1.77 14.39
C MET A 99 1.13 3.23 14.10
N GLY A 100 0.88 4.04 15.14
CA GLY A 100 0.60 5.47 14.99
C GLY A 100 1.69 6.23 14.23
N GLY A 101 2.94 5.80 14.36
CA GLY A 101 4.10 6.42 13.71
C GLY A 101 4.49 5.84 12.35
N THR A 102 3.65 5.04 11.69
CA THR A 102 4.02 4.36 10.43
C THR A 102 3.96 5.26 9.20
N ASN A 103 2.75 5.64 8.76
CA ASN A 103 2.53 6.41 7.54
C ASN A 103 1.41 7.44 7.74
N GLU A 104 1.72 8.71 7.50
CA GLU A 104 0.88 9.86 7.86
C GLU A 104 -0.47 9.88 7.13
N ASN A 105 -0.54 9.26 5.95
CA ASN A 105 -1.75 9.18 5.13
C ASN A 105 -2.63 8.00 5.56
N THR A 106 -2.02 6.90 6.00
CA THR A 106 -2.73 5.63 6.24
C THR A 106 -3.25 5.49 7.66
N VAL A 107 -2.48 5.95 8.65
CA VAL A 107 -2.76 5.76 10.09
C VAL A 107 -4.15 6.28 10.48
N GLY A 108 -4.61 7.40 9.91
CA GLY A 108 -5.96 7.92 10.17
C GLY A 108 -7.06 6.91 9.84
N GLY A 109 -6.96 6.20 8.71
CA GLY A 109 -7.90 5.14 8.34
C GLY A 109 -7.83 3.94 9.30
N ILE A 110 -6.63 3.56 9.74
CA ILE A 110 -6.42 2.48 10.71
C ILE A 110 -7.06 2.81 12.06
N ILE A 111 -6.92 4.06 12.54
CA ILE A 111 -7.55 4.55 13.77
C ILE A 111 -9.08 4.45 13.68
N ILE A 112 -9.69 4.83 12.56
CA ILE A 112 -11.13 4.68 12.33
C ILE A 112 -11.54 3.21 12.46
N ILE A 113 -10.81 2.31 11.80
CA ILE A 113 -11.09 0.86 11.82
C ILE A 113 -11.00 0.29 13.23
N VAL A 114 -9.91 0.54 13.97
CA VAL A 114 -9.73 -0.05 15.32
C VAL A 114 -10.69 0.53 16.34
N THR A 115 -11.07 1.81 16.18
CA THR A 115 -12.10 2.46 17.00
C THR A 115 -13.46 1.81 16.75
N PHE A 116 -13.83 1.61 15.48
CA PHE A 116 -15.04 0.88 15.12
C PHE A 116 -15.03 -0.54 15.67
N ILE A 117 -13.94 -1.30 15.48
CA ILE A 117 -13.78 -2.66 16.02
C ILE A 117 -13.97 -2.67 17.54
N HIS A 118 -13.37 -1.71 18.26
CA HIS A 118 -13.46 -1.62 19.71
C HIS A 118 -14.91 -1.57 20.20
N PHE A 119 -15.68 -0.65 19.64
CA PHE A 119 -17.07 -0.42 20.06
C PHE A 119 -18.04 -1.46 19.48
N ALA A 120 -17.89 -1.83 18.21
CA ALA A 120 -18.80 -2.76 17.54
C ALA A 120 -18.64 -4.21 18.01
N LYS A 121 -17.41 -4.65 18.30
CA LYS A 121 -17.11 -6.02 18.75
C LYS A 121 -16.95 -6.14 20.27
N LYS A 122 -17.19 -5.07 21.03
CA LYS A 122 -17.04 -5.02 22.51
C LYS A 122 -15.69 -5.58 22.98
N ILE A 123 -14.62 -5.10 22.35
CA ILE A 123 -13.25 -5.51 22.68
C ILE A 123 -12.92 -5.11 24.12
N ARG A 124 -12.08 -5.91 24.78
CA ARG A 124 -11.67 -5.68 26.19
C ARG A 124 -11.14 -4.26 26.41
N GLY A 125 -11.57 -3.65 27.51
CA GLY A 125 -11.27 -2.25 27.84
C GLY A 125 -9.79 -1.90 27.88
N TYR A 126 -8.90 -2.82 28.29
CA TYR A 126 -7.46 -2.51 28.32
C TYR A 126 -6.87 -2.16 26.94
N LYS A 127 -7.45 -2.68 25.85
CA LYS A 127 -6.98 -2.38 24.49
C LYS A 127 -7.25 -0.93 24.09
N TYR A 128 -8.12 -0.22 24.80
CA TYR A 128 -8.31 1.22 24.66
C TYR A 128 -6.97 1.99 24.81
N PHE A 129 -6.09 1.56 25.72
CA PHE A 129 -4.77 2.19 25.89
C PHE A 129 -3.89 2.06 24.63
N ALA A 130 -4.05 1.00 23.83
CA ALA A 130 -3.34 0.87 22.57
C ALA A 130 -3.87 1.84 21.51
N VAL A 131 -5.18 2.13 21.50
CA VAL A 131 -5.77 3.17 20.62
C VAL A 131 -5.26 4.55 21.02
N VAL A 132 -5.26 4.86 22.31
CA VAL A 132 -4.69 6.12 22.83
C VAL A 132 -3.22 6.24 22.45
N ALA A 133 -2.43 5.18 22.61
CA ALA A 133 -1.02 5.16 22.21
C ALA A 133 -0.84 5.42 20.70
N SER A 134 -1.74 4.91 19.84
CA SER A 134 -1.67 5.21 18.40
C SER A 134 -1.93 6.68 18.06
N PHE A 135 -2.80 7.37 18.82
CA PHE A 135 -2.96 8.81 18.66
C PHE A 135 -1.67 9.57 19.03
N PHE A 136 -0.96 9.14 20.08
CA PHE A 136 0.34 9.73 20.43
C PHE A 136 1.41 9.49 19.37
N GLY A 137 1.51 8.26 18.84
CA GLY A 137 2.42 7.96 17.72
C GLY A 137 2.11 8.81 16.48
N TYR A 138 0.83 8.95 16.15
CA TYR A 138 0.38 9.75 15.01
C TYR A 138 0.65 11.24 15.19
N ALA A 139 0.43 11.77 16.40
CA ALA A 139 0.73 13.17 16.70
C ALA A 139 2.24 13.46 16.54
N LEU A 140 3.13 12.57 17.00
CA LEU A 140 4.58 12.75 16.81
C LEU A 140 5.00 12.73 15.35
N LEU A 141 4.37 11.88 14.53
CA LEU A 141 4.61 11.82 13.09
C LEU A 141 4.17 13.14 12.42
N LEU A 142 2.96 13.63 12.71
CA LEU A 142 2.45 14.88 12.13
C LEU A 142 3.23 16.12 12.57
N LEU A 143 3.73 16.12 13.80
CA LEU A 143 4.53 17.22 14.36
C LEU A 143 6.02 17.11 13.99
N SER A 144 6.41 16.12 13.18
CA SER A 144 7.81 15.94 12.80
C SER A 144 8.30 17.15 11.98
N PRO A 145 9.44 17.76 12.34
CA PRO A 145 9.96 18.92 11.63
C PRO A 145 10.53 18.55 10.25
N GLY A 146 10.70 17.26 9.95
CA GLY A 146 11.19 16.77 8.66
C GLY A 146 10.15 16.93 7.56
N ASP A 147 8.91 16.50 7.82
CA ASP A 147 7.82 16.54 6.83
C ASP A 147 7.44 17.97 6.47
N SER A 148 7.33 18.85 7.48
CA SER A 148 7.01 20.26 7.26
C SER A 148 8.08 20.98 6.43
N ARG A 149 9.37 20.71 6.69
CA ARG A 149 10.47 21.31 5.92
C ARG A 149 10.50 20.80 4.48
N ARG A 150 10.30 19.49 4.27
CA ARG A 150 10.22 18.91 2.91
C ARG A 150 9.06 19.49 2.12
N GLY A 151 7.87 19.57 2.73
CA GLY A 151 6.68 20.14 2.09
C GLY A 151 6.85 21.62 1.70
N MET A 152 7.52 22.42 2.54
CA MET A 152 7.81 23.81 2.23
C MET A 152 8.83 23.97 1.10
N LEU A 153 9.81 23.07 0.99
CA LEU A 153 10.81 23.10 -0.08
C LEU A 153 10.27 22.57 -1.41
N SER A 154 9.41 21.55 -1.38
CA SER A 154 8.86 20.93 -2.59
C SER A 154 7.79 21.80 -3.26
N ASN A 155 6.86 22.36 -2.47
CA ASN A 155 5.80 23.21 -2.99
C ASN A 155 5.46 24.36 -2.01
N PRO A 156 6.30 25.42 -1.96
CA PRO A 156 6.11 26.53 -1.03
C PRO A 156 4.75 27.25 -1.21
N GLY A 157 4.26 27.30 -2.46
CA GLY A 157 2.98 27.92 -2.80
C GLY A 157 1.81 27.15 -2.20
N PHE A 158 1.81 25.81 -2.34
CA PHE A 158 0.78 24.95 -1.78
C PHE A 158 0.74 25.00 -0.25
N TYR A 159 1.92 24.99 0.41
CA TYR A 159 1.99 24.97 1.87
C TYR A 159 1.28 26.19 2.51
N LYS A 160 1.36 27.35 1.86
CA LYS A 160 0.74 28.61 2.29
C LYS A 160 -0.77 28.69 2.05
N LEU A 161 -1.35 27.76 1.31
CA LEU A 161 -2.79 27.79 1.02
C LEU A 161 -3.60 27.47 2.27
N SER A 162 -4.74 28.15 2.41
CA SER A 162 -5.77 27.76 3.38
C SER A 162 -6.25 26.32 3.13
N PRO A 163 -6.70 25.58 4.17
CA PRO A 163 -7.21 24.22 4.02
C PRO A 163 -8.26 24.06 2.91
N PHE A 164 -9.20 25.01 2.80
CA PHE A 164 -10.25 24.99 1.79
C PHE A 164 -9.70 25.07 0.35
N ARG A 165 -8.70 25.93 0.11
CA ARG A 165 -8.03 26.02 -1.20
C ARG A 165 -7.27 24.74 -1.55
N LYS A 166 -6.64 24.08 -0.57
CA LYS A 166 -5.97 22.77 -0.78
C LYS A 166 -6.97 21.72 -1.26
N LEU A 167 -8.15 21.66 -0.64
CA LEU A 167 -9.24 20.77 -1.07
C LEU A 167 -9.67 21.03 -2.51
N ILE A 168 -9.95 22.28 -2.88
CA ILE A 168 -10.38 22.64 -4.25
C ILE A 168 -9.34 22.24 -5.29
N LEU A 169 -8.05 22.40 -5.00
CA LEU A 169 -6.98 22.09 -5.94
C LEU A 169 -6.74 20.59 -6.09
N ASN A 170 -6.70 19.86 -4.98
CA ASN A 170 -6.27 18.45 -5.00
C ASN A 170 -7.42 17.46 -5.20
N ILE A 171 -8.66 17.75 -4.78
CA ILE A 171 -9.79 16.81 -4.95
C ILE A 171 -10.01 16.42 -6.42
N PRO A 172 -10.07 17.34 -7.40
CA PRO A 172 -10.29 16.97 -8.81
C PRO A 172 -9.24 16.01 -9.33
N GLN A 173 -7.98 16.26 -8.98
CA GLN A 173 -6.86 15.44 -9.40
C GLN A 173 -6.82 14.07 -8.67
N ILE A 174 -7.22 14.02 -7.39
CA ILE A 174 -7.46 12.75 -6.67
C ILE A 174 -8.56 11.95 -7.37
N ASN A 175 -9.67 12.60 -7.73
CA ASN A 175 -10.78 11.95 -8.43
C ASN A 175 -10.33 11.39 -9.78
N GLU A 176 -9.57 12.16 -10.56
CA GLU A 176 -9.00 11.72 -11.83
C GLU A 176 -8.10 10.48 -11.64
N HIS A 177 -7.22 10.50 -10.63
CA HIS A 177 -6.38 9.35 -10.31
C HIS A 177 -7.20 8.12 -9.91
N VAL A 178 -8.21 8.30 -9.04
CA VAL A 178 -9.10 7.22 -8.57
C VAL A 178 -9.89 6.63 -9.74
N VAL A 179 -10.45 7.46 -10.61
CA VAL A 179 -11.22 7.00 -11.78
C VAL A 179 -10.31 6.24 -12.76
N SER A 180 -9.13 6.78 -13.04
CA SER A 180 -8.22 6.22 -14.04
C SER A 180 -7.54 4.92 -13.58
N ASN A 181 -7.23 4.79 -12.28
CA ASN A 181 -6.39 3.70 -11.79
C ASN A 181 -7.07 2.78 -10.76
N MET A 182 -8.09 3.26 -10.03
CA MET A 182 -8.69 2.54 -8.89
C MET A 182 -10.16 2.18 -9.05
N SER A 183 -10.81 2.65 -10.11
CA SER A 183 -12.26 2.50 -10.31
C SER A 183 -12.69 1.04 -10.31
N TYR A 184 -11.89 0.14 -10.88
CA TYR A 184 -12.17 -1.30 -10.90
C TYR A 184 -12.33 -1.90 -9.49
N LEU A 185 -11.50 -1.49 -8.52
CA LEU A 185 -11.61 -1.99 -7.14
C LEU A 185 -12.93 -1.54 -6.50
N ILE A 186 -13.33 -0.29 -6.73
CA ILE A 186 -14.60 0.27 -6.25
C ILE A 186 -15.80 -0.42 -6.93
N ILE A 187 -15.74 -0.64 -8.24
CA ILE A 187 -16.79 -1.35 -8.99
C ILE A 187 -16.95 -2.78 -8.46
N ILE A 188 -15.85 -3.51 -8.26
CA ILE A 188 -15.90 -4.87 -7.67
C ILE A 188 -16.56 -4.82 -6.28
N PHE A 189 -16.18 -3.87 -5.43
CA PHE A 189 -16.83 -3.70 -4.12
C PHE A 189 -18.34 -3.47 -4.25
N LEU A 190 -18.76 -2.54 -5.12
CA LEU A 190 -20.18 -2.20 -5.30
C LEU A 190 -20.99 -3.37 -5.84
N VAL A 191 -20.45 -4.13 -6.80
CA VAL A 191 -21.09 -5.35 -7.32
C VAL A 191 -21.24 -6.40 -6.22
N LEU A 192 -20.18 -6.66 -5.45
CA LEU A 192 -20.24 -7.60 -4.31
C LEU A 192 -21.22 -7.11 -3.24
N LEU A 193 -21.28 -5.81 -2.96
CA LEU A 193 -22.22 -5.24 -2.00
C LEU A 193 -23.67 -5.42 -2.46
N ALA A 194 -23.97 -5.10 -3.72
CA ALA A 194 -25.30 -5.26 -4.30
C ALA A 194 -25.77 -6.72 -4.21
N PHE A 195 -24.91 -7.68 -4.57
CA PHE A 195 -25.23 -9.10 -4.42
C PHE A 195 -25.33 -9.54 -2.96
N SER A 196 -24.53 -8.97 -2.06
CA SER A 196 -24.61 -9.28 -0.62
C SER A 196 -25.93 -8.78 -0.02
N VAL A 197 -26.43 -7.62 -0.47
CA VAL A 197 -27.77 -7.12 -0.11
C VAL A 197 -28.86 -8.01 -0.70
N PHE A 198 -28.76 -8.33 -2.00
CA PHE A 198 -29.73 -9.20 -2.71
C PHE A 198 -29.85 -10.58 -2.06
N THR A 199 -28.72 -11.17 -1.67
CA THR A 199 -28.65 -12.48 -1.00
C THR A 199 -28.88 -12.40 0.52
N ARG A 200 -29.23 -11.22 1.05
CA ARG A 200 -29.60 -10.98 2.45
C ARG A 200 -28.51 -11.36 3.46
N ILE A 201 -27.25 -11.08 3.13
CA ILE A 201 -26.13 -11.20 4.08
C ILE A 201 -26.41 -10.34 5.33
N ASN A 202 -25.97 -10.83 6.49
CA ASN A 202 -26.18 -10.18 7.78
C ASN A 202 -25.72 -8.71 7.77
N LYS A 203 -26.61 -7.79 8.19
CA LYS A 203 -26.40 -6.34 8.19
C LYS A 203 -25.11 -5.92 8.92
N ASN A 204 -24.78 -6.52 10.06
CA ASN A 204 -23.58 -6.15 10.82
C ASN A 204 -22.29 -6.47 10.05
N LYS A 205 -22.29 -7.55 9.25
CA LYS A 205 -21.16 -7.90 8.40
C LYS A 205 -21.03 -6.96 7.19
N LEU A 206 -22.16 -6.48 6.66
CA LEU A 206 -22.16 -5.44 5.62
C LEU A 206 -21.64 -4.11 6.17
N VAL A 207 -22.07 -3.72 7.37
CA VAL A 207 -21.57 -2.51 8.05
C VAL A 207 -20.07 -2.60 8.29
N ASP A 208 -19.55 -3.75 8.75
CA ASP A 208 -18.09 -3.98 8.85
C ASP A 208 -17.41 -3.69 7.52
N ALA A 209 -17.81 -4.35 6.42
CA ALA A 209 -17.20 -4.10 5.11
C ALA A 209 -17.30 -2.62 4.66
N ILE A 210 -18.44 -1.96 4.87
CA ILE A 210 -18.63 -0.55 4.50
C ILE A 210 -17.69 0.36 5.31
N VAL A 211 -17.49 0.11 6.61
CA VAL A 211 -16.54 0.89 7.42
C VAL A 211 -15.12 0.76 6.88
N TRP A 212 -14.72 -0.44 6.45
CA TRP A 212 -13.43 -0.63 5.79
C TRP A 212 -13.33 0.16 4.47
N LEU A 213 -14.37 0.14 3.63
CA LEU A 213 -14.38 0.96 2.40
C LEU A 213 -14.21 2.44 2.73
N LEU A 214 -15.05 2.98 3.63
CA LEU A 214 -15.05 4.40 3.99
C LEU A 214 -13.71 4.81 4.60
N SER A 215 -13.10 3.96 5.42
CA SER A 215 -11.77 4.22 6.00
C SER A 215 -10.70 4.31 4.93
N GLY A 216 -10.74 3.43 3.92
CA GLY A 216 -9.80 3.48 2.79
C GLY A 216 -10.01 4.69 1.90
N LEU A 217 -11.26 5.11 1.68
CA LEU A 217 -11.58 6.37 1.00
C LEU A 217 -11.05 7.57 1.79
N CYS A 218 -11.22 7.61 3.11
CA CYS A 218 -10.63 8.65 3.95
C CYS A 218 -9.10 8.74 3.77
N VAL A 219 -8.41 7.60 3.67
CA VAL A 219 -6.95 7.56 3.39
C VAL A 219 -6.62 8.13 2.01
N TRP A 220 -7.45 7.92 0.99
CA TRP A 220 -7.21 8.55 -0.31
C TRP A 220 -7.48 10.06 -0.30
N TYR A 221 -8.55 10.52 0.35
CA TYR A 221 -8.91 11.93 0.35
C TYR A 221 -8.15 12.78 1.36
N VAL A 222 -7.49 12.19 2.38
CA VAL A 222 -6.59 12.96 3.26
C VAL A 222 -5.40 13.55 2.50
N LEU A 223 -5.04 12.96 1.35
CA LEU A 223 -4.02 13.46 0.43
C LEU A 223 -4.36 14.84 -0.13
N ALA A 224 -5.61 15.30 -0.02
CA ALA A 224 -5.99 16.66 -0.38
C ALA A 224 -5.24 17.73 0.44
N PHE A 225 -4.65 17.35 1.58
CA PHE A 225 -3.81 18.23 2.41
C PHE A 225 -2.30 18.05 2.19
N SER A 226 -1.89 17.09 1.37
CA SER A 226 -0.48 16.79 1.10
C SER A 226 0.09 17.68 -0.01
N PRO A 227 1.28 18.28 0.17
CA PRO A 227 1.94 19.10 -0.85
C PRO A 227 2.48 18.31 -2.04
N GLY A 228 2.65 16.98 -1.90
CA GLY A 228 3.24 16.10 -2.92
C GLY A 228 2.23 15.31 -3.75
N SER A 229 0.95 15.22 -3.35
CA SER A 229 -0.03 14.39 -4.03
C SER A 229 -1.09 15.22 -4.75
N PRO A 230 -1.52 14.78 -5.95
CA PRO A 230 -1.92 13.40 -6.32
C PRO A 230 -1.08 12.68 -7.39
N GLN A 231 0.08 13.21 -7.76
CA GLN A 231 0.96 12.64 -8.79
C GLN A 231 1.81 11.46 -8.28
N GLU A 232 1.89 11.30 -6.95
CA GLU A 232 2.62 10.22 -6.30
C GLU A 232 1.71 9.01 -6.03
N GLU A 233 1.59 8.12 -7.02
CA GLU A 233 0.70 6.96 -7.00
C GLU A 233 0.91 6.04 -5.78
N GLN A 234 2.13 6.02 -5.23
CA GLN A 234 2.47 5.28 -4.01
C GLN A 234 1.71 5.70 -2.76
N THR A 235 1.30 6.97 -2.68
CA THR A 235 0.60 7.52 -1.51
C THR A 235 -0.79 6.91 -1.31
N TYR A 236 -1.39 6.34 -2.35
CA TYR A 236 -2.71 5.70 -2.33
C TYR A 236 -2.69 4.26 -1.81
N PHE A 237 -1.50 3.66 -1.64
CA PHE A 237 -1.36 2.22 -1.38
C PHE A 237 -2.04 1.76 -0.08
N GLY A 238 -1.91 2.52 1.01
CA GLY A 238 -2.56 2.17 2.28
C GLY A 238 -4.08 2.08 2.16
N GLY A 239 -4.69 3.08 1.51
CA GLY A 239 -6.13 3.09 1.23
C GLY A 239 -6.56 1.95 0.31
N PHE A 240 -5.73 1.63 -0.70
CA PHE A 240 -5.96 0.50 -1.59
C PHE A 240 -6.01 -0.85 -0.85
N ILE A 241 -5.08 -1.08 0.09
CA ILE A 241 -5.06 -2.31 0.91
C ILE A 241 -6.28 -2.39 1.82
N ILE A 242 -6.67 -1.28 2.45
CA ILE A 242 -7.86 -1.20 3.31
C ILE A 242 -9.14 -1.52 2.51
N ILE A 243 -9.30 -0.98 1.30
CA ILE A 243 -10.44 -1.28 0.42
C ILE A 243 -10.37 -2.73 -0.10
N THR A 244 -9.17 -3.25 -0.37
CA THR A 244 -8.97 -4.67 -0.72
C THR A 244 -9.50 -5.60 0.38
N ILE A 245 -9.25 -5.29 1.66
CA ILE A 245 -9.81 -6.04 2.78
C ILE A 245 -11.35 -5.99 2.77
N SER A 246 -11.92 -4.83 2.50
CA SER A 246 -13.37 -4.65 2.35
C SER A 246 -13.97 -5.54 1.25
N VAL A 247 -13.33 -5.57 0.08
CA VAL A 247 -13.70 -6.45 -1.05
C VAL A 247 -13.62 -7.92 -0.66
N VAL A 248 -12.52 -8.35 -0.04
CA VAL A 248 -12.30 -9.74 0.35
C VAL A 248 -13.29 -10.18 1.43
N LYS A 249 -13.70 -9.28 2.35
CA LYS A 249 -14.77 -9.54 3.33
C LYS A 249 -16.08 -9.90 2.64
N LEU A 250 -16.59 -9.06 1.74
CA LEU A 250 -17.84 -9.33 1.03
C LEU A 250 -17.74 -10.58 0.14
N PHE A 251 -16.62 -10.73 -0.56
CA PHE A 251 -16.35 -11.90 -1.39
C PHE A 251 -16.40 -13.21 -0.58
N SER A 252 -15.75 -13.24 0.60
CA SER A 252 -15.75 -14.42 1.46
C SER A 252 -17.14 -14.74 2.01
N LEU A 253 -17.94 -13.72 2.32
CA LEU A 253 -19.32 -13.89 2.78
C LEU A 253 -20.21 -14.47 1.69
N LEU A 254 -20.12 -13.97 0.45
CA LEU A 254 -20.89 -14.49 -0.66
C LEU A 254 -20.52 -15.94 -1.00
N LEU A 255 -19.23 -16.29 -0.97
CA LEU A 255 -18.75 -17.66 -1.16
C LEU A 255 -19.33 -18.66 -0.14
N GLN A 256 -19.61 -18.20 1.09
CA GLN A 256 -20.09 -19.06 2.18
C GLN A 256 -21.61 -19.18 2.21
N ASN A 257 -22.34 -18.13 1.84
CA ASN A 257 -23.76 -17.99 2.17
C ASN A 257 -24.71 -18.05 0.96
N SER A 258 -24.21 -18.07 -0.29
CA SER A 258 -25.08 -18.08 -1.47
C SER A 258 -24.48 -18.84 -2.66
N VAL A 259 -25.29 -19.65 -3.34
CA VAL A 259 -24.89 -20.32 -4.58
C VAL A 259 -24.67 -19.30 -5.71
N ILE A 260 -25.59 -18.36 -5.87
CA ILE A 260 -25.48 -17.28 -6.86
C ILE A 260 -24.29 -16.37 -6.51
N GLY A 261 -24.10 -16.06 -5.23
CA GLY A 261 -22.93 -15.32 -4.74
C GLY A 261 -21.62 -16.04 -5.06
N LYS A 262 -21.56 -17.36 -4.87
CA LYS A 262 -20.40 -18.18 -5.22
C LYS A 262 -20.11 -18.17 -6.72
N GLN A 263 -21.14 -18.26 -7.57
CA GLN A 263 -20.98 -18.16 -9.03
C GLN A 263 -20.39 -16.80 -9.43
N LEU A 264 -20.94 -15.70 -8.90
CA LEU A 264 -20.39 -14.36 -9.11
C LEU A 264 -18.91 -14.27 -8.68
N CYS A 265 -18.57 -14.76 -7.48
CA CYS A 265 -17.20 -14.76 -6.99
C CYS A 265 -16.24 -15.52 -7.92
N ILE A 266 -16.66 -16.68 -8.44
CA ILE A 266 -15.88 -17.46 -9.40
C ILE A 266 -15.74 -16.71 -10.73
N SER A 267 -16.80 -16.07 -11.23
CA SER A 267 -16.74 -15.25 -12.45
C SER A 267 -15.78 -14.07 -12.31
N ILE A 268 -15.82 -13.35 -11.19
CA ILE A 268 -14.88 -12.26 -10.87
C ILE A 268 -13.44 -12.78 -10.91
N LEU A 269 -13.18 -13.95 -10.32
CA LEU A 269 -11.85 -14.55 -10.34
C LEU A 269 -11.38 -14.92 -11.75
N PHE A 270 -12.24 -15.48 -12.59
CA PHE A 270 -11.87 -15.80 -13.96
C PHE A 270 -11.53 -14.54 -14.77
N VAL A 271 -12.31 -13.47 -14.61
CA VAL A 271 -12.04 -12.18 -15.25
C VAL A 271 -10.70 -11.61 -14.79
N LEU A 272 -10.49 -11.53 -13.48
CA LEU A 272 -9.21 -11.04 -12.92
C LEU A 272 -8.03 -11.92 -13.32
N LEU A 273 -8.20 -13.25 -13.36
CA LEU A 273 -7.16 -14.17 -13.78
C LEU A 273 -6.78 -13.95 -15.24
N PHE A 274 -7.77 -13.77 -16.13
CA PHE A 274 -7.52 -13.47 -17.55
C PHE A 274 -6.70 -12.19 -17.71
N PHE A 275 -7.13 -11.08 -17.09
CA PHE A 275 -6.39 -9.81 -17.14
C PHE A 275 -5.01 -9.91 -16.51
N THR A 276 -4.89 -10.61 -15.37
CA THR A 276 -3.59 -10.84 -14.71
C THR A 276 -2.64 -11.58 -15.64
N CYS A 277 -3.09 -12.62 -16.35
CA CYS A 277 -2.23 -13.37 -17.29
C CYS A 277 -1.72 -12.46 -18.42
N VAL A 278 -2.58 -11.62 -18.99
CA VAL A 278 -2.19 -10.67 -20.05
C VAL A 278 -1.24 -9.59 -19.53
N ASN A 279 -1.59 -8.93 -18.43
CA ASN A 279 -0.81 -7.83 -17.87
C ASN A 279 0.53 -8.30 -17.32
N LEU A 280 0.56 -9.43 -16.62
CA LEU A 280 1.79 -9.96 -16.02
C LEU A 280 2.75 -10.51 -17.08
N SER A 281 2.26 -11.14 -18.15
CA SER A 281 3.15 -11.61 -19.23
C SER A 281 3.88 -10.45 -19.91
N ASN A 282 3.16 -9.37 -20.24
CA ASN A 282 3.77 -8.12 -20.71
C ASN A 282 4.73 -7.54 -19.68
N GLY A 283 4.31 -7.48 -18.40
CA GLY A 283 5.09 -6.96 -17.30
C GLY A 283 6.40 -7.69 -17.04
N VAL A 284 6.41 -9.01 -17.14
CA VAL A 284 7.62 -9.83 -16.96
C VAL A 284 8.63 -9.56 -18.06
N ILE A 285 8.18 -9.48 -19.32
CA ILE A 285 9.06 -9.17 -20.46
C ILE A 285 9.64 -7.76 -20.32
N ASP A 286 8.79 -6.79 -19.99
CA ASP A 286 9.14 -5.39 -19.79
C ASP A 286 10.15 -5.19 -18.64
N ALA A 287 9.88 -5.81 -17.49
CA ALA A 287 10.78 -5.79 -16.33
C ALA A 287 12.12 -6.46 -16.64
N TYR A 288 12.11 -7.59 -17.38
CA TYR A 288 13.33 -8.28 -17.78
C TYR A 288 14.21 -7.40 -18.68
N ARG A 289 13.63 -6.80 -19.73
CA ARG A 289 14.35 -5.90 -20.64
C ARG A 289 14.91 -4.67 -19.92
N THR A 290 14.14 -4.11 -18.99
CA THR A 290 14.59 -2.97 -18.18
C THR A 290 15.77 -3.38 -17.30
N ASN A 291 15.69 -4.53 -16.62
CA ASN A 291 16.77 -5.04 -15.78
C ASN A 291 18.05 -5.32 -16.60
N GLN A 292 17.92 -5.83 -17.83
CA GLN A 292 19.06 -6.00 -18.73
C GLN A 292 19.72 -4.65 -19.08
N SER A 293 18.93 -3.62 -19.42
CA SER A 293 19.46 -2.29 -19.72
C SER A 293 20.20 -1.68 -18.52
N ILE A 294 19.61 -1.77 -17.32
CA ILE A 294 20.22 -1.30 -16.06
C ILE A 294 21.54 -2.05 -15.78
N ASN A 295 21.55 -3.37 -15.94
CA ASN A 295 22.73 -4.18 -15.68
C ASN A 295 23.86 -3.88 -16.66
N SER A 296 23.56 -3.68 -17.94
CA SER A 296 24.55 -3.26 -18.94
C SER A 296 25.20 -1.93 -18.57
N ARG A 297 24.39 -0.93 -18.16
CA ARG A 297 24.94 0.35 -17.70
C ARG A 297 25.77 0.20 -16.41
N ASN A 298 25.31 -0.58 -15.45
CA ASN A 298 26.04 -0.82 -14.20
C ASN A 298 27.40 -1.49 -14.46
N SER A 299 27.44 -2.47 -15.38
CA SER A 299 28.68 -3.12 -15.80
C SER A 299 29.65 -2.13 -16.43
N TYR A 300 29.16 -1.26 -17.33
CA TYR A 300 29.95 -0.19 -17.92
C TYR A 300 30.52 0.77 -16.87
N ILE A 301 29.72 1.21 -15.89
CA ILE A 301 30.21 2.07 -14.78
C ILE A 301 31.34 1.38 -14.01
N LEU A 302 31.18 0.09 -13.70
CA LEU A 302 32.21 -0.69 -13.01
C LEU A 302 33.49 -0.84 -13.84
N GLU A 303 33.38 -1.01 -15.15
CA GLU A 303 34.53 -1.05 -16.08
C GLU A 303 35.27 0.28 -16.12
N GLN A 304 34.56 1.40 -16.30
CA GLN A 304 35.17 2.73 -16.29
C GLN A 304 35.83 3.05 -14.95
N LYS A 305 35.25 2.59 -13.83
CA LYS A 305 35.87 2.70 -12.51
C LYS A 305 37.19 1.90 -12.43
N LYS A 306 37.24 0.69 -12.99
CA LYS A 306 38.47 -0.13 -13.02
C LYS A 306 39.58 0.52 -13.85
N GLU A 307 39.22 1.27 -14.89
CA GLU A 307 40.14 2.10 -15.68
C GLU A 307 40.63 3.36 -14.92
N GLY A 308 40.22 3.55 -13.66
CA GLY A 308 40.61 4.69 -12.83
C GLY A 308 39.78 5.95 -13.06
N LYS A 309 38.70 5.89 -13.85
CA LYS A 309 37.83 7.05 -14.09
C LYS A 309 36.89 7.26 -12.90
N THR A 310 36.86 8.49 -12.40
CA THR A 310 36.01 8.90 -11.26
C THR A 310 34.84 9.78 -11.66
N ASN A 311 34.87 10.38 -12.85
CA ASN A 311 33.76 11.12 -13.46
C ASN A 311 33.28 10.35 -14.68
N ILE A 312 32.19 9.58 -14.53
CA ILE A 312 31.76 8.59 -15.51
C ILE A 312 30.55 9.13 -16.28
N LYS A 313 30.69 9.19 -17.60
CA LYS A 313 29.60 9.52 -18.51
C LYS A 313 28.90 8.25 -18.97
N VAL A 314 27.58 8.22 -18.95
CA VAL A 314 26.80 7.06 -19.41
C VAL A 314 25.78 7.46 -20.48
N ASN A 315 25.46 6.54 -21.39
CA ASN A 315 24.37 6.77 -22.33
C ASN A 315 23.02 6.61 -21.62
N LYS A 316 21.95 7.18 -22.21
CA LYS A 316 20.56 6.86 -21.83
C LYS A 316 20.33 5.35 -21.88
N LEU A 317 19.41 4.85 -21.04
CA LEU A 317 19.10 3.43 -21.04
C LEU A 317 18.56 3.05 -22.42
N SER A 318 19.03 1.92 -22.94
CA SER A 318 18.48 1.34 -24.17
C SER A 318 17.01 0.95 -24.03
N TYR A 319 16.53 0.76 -22.79
CA TYR A 319 15.15 0.44 -22.49
C TYR A 319 14.77 0.87 -21.06
N SER A 320 13.73 1.69 -20.91
CA SER A 320 13.29 2.25 -19.62
C SER A 320 12.01 1.64 -19.05
N GLY A 321 11.43 0.65 -19.72
CA GLY A 321 10.19 0.00 -19.30
C GLY A 321 8.93 0.84 -19.57
N HIS A 322 7.80 0.16 -19.77
CA HIS A 322 6.52 0.76 -20.16
C HIS A 322 5.31 0.22 -19.37
N THR A 323 5.54 -0.67 -18.40
CA THR A 323 4.48 -1.23 -17.56
C THR A 323 4.77 -0.94 -16.09
N LYS A 324 3.72 -0.89 -15.26
CA LYS A 324 3.83 -0.74 -13.80
C LYS A 324 4.66 -1.80 -13.08
N TYR A 325 5.05 -2.87 -13.76
CA TYR A 325 5.91 -3.92 -13.24
C TYR A 325 7.40 -3.62 -13.42
N SER A 326 7.76 -2.64 -14.24
CA SER A 326 9.14 -2.19 -14.42
C SER A 326 9.54 -1.09 -13.41
N LEU A 327 10.76 -1.18 -12.88
CA LEU A 327 11.30 -0.24 -11.89
C LEU A 327 11.33 1.22 -12.37
N LEU A 328 11.48 1.44 -13.67
CA LEU A 328 11.67 2.78 -14.24
C LEU A 328 10.42 3.36 -14.93
N PHE A 329 9.28 2.66 -14.86
CA PHE A 329 8.02 3.09 -15.49
C PHE A 329 7.57 4.49 -15.07
N VAL A 330 7.83 4.90 -13.81
CA VAL A 330 7.48 6.23 -13.25
C VAL A 330 8.65 6.81 -12.44
N GLN A 331 9.85 6.24 -12.56
CA GLN A 331 10.99 6.63 -11.73
C GLN A 331 11.99 7.49 -12.52
N PHE A 332 12.70 8.35 -11.79
CA PHE A 332 13.74 9.19 -12.35
C PHE A 332 14.99 8.36 -12.67
N ASP A 333 15.45 8.38 -13.92
CA ASP A 333 16.78 7.91 -14.31
C ASP A 333 17.83 9.01 -14.06
N LEU A 334 19.11 8.69 -14.28
CA LEU A 334 20.20 9.64 -14.32
C LEU A 334 19.91 10.79 -15.28
N THR A 335 20.31 12.00 -14.89
CA THR A 335 20.17 13.21 -15.71
C THR A 335 21.52 13.74 -16.17
N LYS A 336 21.51 14.82 -16.95
CA LYS A 336 22.71 15.57 -17.31
C LYS A 336 23.33 16.33 -16.13
N ASP A 337 22.52 16.68 -15.13
CA ASP A 337 22.98 17.41 -13.94
C ASP A 337 23.59 16.41 -12.93
N PRO A 338 24.92 16.42 -12.71
CA PRO A 338 25.56 15.56 -11.72
C PRO A 338 25.11 15.88 -10.29
N SER A 339 24.55 17.07 -10.06
CA SER A 339 24.07 17.53 -8.77
C SER A 339 22.69 16.96 -8.39
N TYR A 340 21.96 16.42 -9.38
CA TYR A 340 20.66 15.80 -9.16
C TYR A 340 20.76 14.59 -8.23
N TRP A 341 19.75 14.38 -7.39
CA TRP A 341 19.84 13.42 -6.30
C TRP A 341 20.06 11.98 -6.77
N VAL A 342 19.48 11.58 -7.91
CA VAL A 342 19.68 10.25 -8.51
C VAL A 342 21.13 10.05 -8.95
N ASN A 343 21.72 11.07 -9.57
CA ASN A 343 23.12 11.08 -9.99
C ASN A 343 24.05 10.96 -8.78
N LYS A 344 23.82 11.75 -7.73
CA LYS A 344 24.57 11.68 -6.46
C LYS A 344 24.44 10.31 -5.79
N ALA A 345 23.23 9.77 -5.68
CA ALA A 345 22.98 8.46 -5.08
C ALA A 345 23.68 7.34 -5.86
N THR A 346 23.70 7.44 -7.19
CA THR A 346 24.40 6.49 -8.06
C THR A 346 25.91 6.60 -7.91
N ALA A 347 26.46 7.81 -7.96
CA ALA A 347 27.89 8.05 -7.76
C ALA A 347 28.36 7.52 -6.39
N HIS A 348 27.59 7.81 -5.33
CA HIS A 348 27.83 7.28 -3.98
C HIS A 348 27.79 5.75 -3.95
N ARG A 349 26.77 5.11 -4.56
CA ARG A 349 26.66 3.64 -4.64
C ARG A 349 27.88 3.00 -5.27
N PHE A 350 28.42 3.59 -6.34
CA PHE A 350 29.58 3.05 -7.05
C PHE A 350 30.92 3.54 -6.49
N GLY A 351 30.93 4.46 -5.53
CA GLY A 351 32.14 5.03 -4.95
C GLY A 351 32.98 5.79 -5.99
N VAL A 352 32.33 6.65 -6.77
CA VAL A 352 32.95 7.53 -7.78
C VAL A 352 32.49 8.98 -7.56
N ASN A 353 33.19 9.95 -8.14
CA ASN A 353 32.92 11.37 -7.90
C ASN A 353 31.63 11.84 -8.59
N SER A 354 31.40 11.41 -9.83
CA SER A 354 30.17 11.75 -10.55
C SER A 354 29.77 10.69 -11.57
N VAL A 355 28.47 10.54 -11.78
CA VAL A 355 27.87 9.77 -12.87
C VAL A 355 26.77 10.61 -13.50
N TYR A 356 26.77 10.78 -14.82
CA TYR A 356 25.76 11.58 -15.52
C TYR A 356 25.54 11.12 -16.96
N VAL A 357 24.36 11.45 -17.49
CA VAL A 357 23.98 11.07 -18.85
C VAL A 357 24.60 12.02 -19.87
N ASP A 358 25.18 11.45 -20.92
CA ASP A 358 25.56 12.18 -22.15
C ASP A 358 24.52 11.87 -23.26
N GLU A 359 24.07 12.90 -23.96
CA GLU A 359 23.16 12.75 -25.11
C GLU A 359 24.00 12.71 -26.38
N LYS A 360 24.49 11.52 -26.72
CA LYS A 360 24.90 11.21 -28.09
C LYS A 360 23.93 10.24 -28.73
#